data_AF-E9I102-F1
#
_entry.id   AF-E9I102-F1
#
_cell.length_a   1.000
_cell.length_b   1.000
_cell.length_c   1.000
_cell.angle_alpha   90.00
_cell.angle_beta   90.00
_cell.angle_gamma   90.00
#
_symmetry.space_group_name_H-M   'P 1'
#
loop_
_entity.id
_entity.type
_entity.pdbx_description
1 polymer ?
#
loop_
_entity_poly.entity_id
_entity_poly.type
_entity_poly.pdbx_seq_one_letter_code
_entity_poly.pdbx_strand_id
1 'polypeptide(L)'
;MANEKGKNRKSRNNGSVAWKLKYIKKRRVYHQPHPPLHPMSLSDEDAAIDLCFVLFCVLTLHLGPSLWNFMTRKILNDPMPIVVDAYEFLKTIIDLRRTNASLFTTNSPTDMINLETAQKGRLAVAHGYFDEVSRNWSAYLLSWVEVLKMIDAHTAAASVQAIHDELISGNKKPLDVVIFSFTRPDFMNRGVSLQTETELSRAQYVKAIRIQMALYRSMVKNFGPALRDENHIRTGKARADSEMDVQNLLFDLLEIWLQKPQQDPDMAANVKILETAKDGRNMICHSNLPLLLTDWEGVLLSWKQVATLISNVETAKAIREYHMKLKTEIELPIPIPGQGIRRSTLQPKYFINLVRLKKVPLKTRVAGRQTSRQG
;
A
#
# COMPACT_ATOMS: atom_id res chain seq x y z
N MET A 1 -12.76 -49.15 31.81
CA MET A 1 -11.58 -48.90 30.95
C MET A 1 -12.01 -49.20 29.52
N ALA A 2 -11.91 -48.36 28.49
CA ALA A 2 -11.29 -47.05 28.31
C ALA A 2 -12.21 -46.25 27.35
N ASN A 3 -12.85 -45.19 27.85
CA ASN A 3 -12.62 -43.81 27.41
C ASN A 3 -11.42 -43.63 26.45
N GLU A 4 -11.65 -43.17 25.22
CA GLU A 4 -10.93 -41.98 24.70
C GLU A 4 -11.50 -41.41 23.38
N LYS A 5 -12.21 -40.29 23.57
CA LYS A 5 -12.03 -39.01 22.87
C LYS A 5 -12.06 -39.05 21.34
N GLY A 6 -13.27 -38.92 20.81
CA GLY A 6 -13.51 -38.24 19.54
C GLY A 6 -12.87 -36.86 19.54
N LYS A 7 -11.77 -36.70 18.79
CA LYS A 7 -11.18 -35.40 18.48
C LYS A 7 -12.16 -34.63 17.60
N ASN A 8 -13.05 -33.89 18.25
CA ASN A 8 -13.77 -32.77 17.66
C ASN A 8 -12.74 -31.78 17.13
N ARG A 9 -12.40 -31.90 15.84
CA ARG A 9 -11.78 -30.80 15.07
C ARG A 9 -12.79 -29.66 15.09
N LYS A 10 -12.61 -28.72 16.02
CA LYS A 10 -13.29 -27.43 16.00
C LYS A 10 -13.06 -26.81 14.63
N SER A 11 -14.06 -26.93 13.76
CA SER A 11 -14.23 -26.07 12.60
C SER A 11 -14.06 -24.64 13.11
N ARG A 12 -12.94 -24.01 12.73
CA ARG A 12 -12.72 -22.60 13.01
C ARG A 12 -13.76 -21.87 12.18
N ASN A 13 -14.89 -21.55 12.79
CA ASN A 13 -15.98 -20.83 12.15
C ASN A 13 -15.59 -19.35 12.00
N ASN A 14 -14.63 -19.11 11.11
CA ASN A 14 -14.05 -17.81 10.80
C ASN A 14 -15.07 -16.84 10.15
N GLY A 15 -16.31 -17.30 9.90
CA GLY A 15 -17.40 -16.48 9.36
C GLY A 15 -18.40 -15.96 10.39
N SER A 16 -18.34 -16.42 11.65
CA SER A 16 -19.33 -15.99 12.66
C SER A 16 -19.11 -14.54 13.09
N VAL A 17 -20.21 -13.81 13.39
CA VAL A 17 -20.18 -12.43 13.91
C VAL A 17 -19.25 -12.31 15.12
N ALA A 18 -19.35 -13.26 16.06
CA ALA A 18 -18.49 -13.31 17.24
C ALA A 18 -16.99 -13.44 16.89
N TRP A 19 -16.65 -14.24 15.87
CA TRP A 19 -15.28 -14.34 15.39
C TRP A 19 -14.80 -13.04 14.75
N LYS A 20 -15.63 -12.41 13.90
CA LYS A 20 -15.30 -11.14 13.24
C LYS A 20 -15.05 -10.04 14.27
N LEU A 21 -15.94 -9.88 15.26
CA LEU A 21 -15.77 -8.94 16.37
C LEU A 21 -14.48 -9.20 17.14
N LYS A 22 -14.18 -10.47 17.46
CA LYS A 22 -12.93 -10.84 18.14
C LYS A 22 -11.70 -10.49 17.32
N TYR A 23 -11.74 -10.68 15.99
CA TYR A 23 -10.64 -10.32 15.10
C TYR A 23 -10.44 -8.80 15.06
N ILE A 24 -11.52 -8.04 14.90
CA ILE A 24 -11.51 -6.57 14.86
C ILE A 24 -10.96 -5.99 16.16
N LYS A 25 -11.36 -6.51 17.32
CA LYS A 25 -10.85 -6.06 18.63
C LYS A 25 -9.38 -6.41 18.89
N LYS A 26 -8.84 -7.42 18.20
CA LYS A 26 -7.43 -7.83 18.31
C LYS A 26 -6.53 -7.14 17.29
N ARG A 27 -7.07 -6.30 16.41
CA ARG A 27 -6.29 -5.63 15.39
C ARG A 27 -5.25 -4.73 16.04
N ARG A 28 -4.12 -4.56 15.37
CA ARG A 28 -3.17 -3.51 15.71
C ARG A 28 -3.75 -2.21 15.18
N VAL A 29 -4.11 -1.30 16.08
CA VAL A 29 -4.46 0.07 15.74
C VAL A 29 -3.16 0.85 15.63
N TYR A 30 -3.00 1.56 14.52
CA TYR A 30 -1.88 2.44 14.33
C TYR A 30 -2.37 3.87 14.50
N HIS A 31 -1.62 4.65 15.26
CA HIS A 31 -1.85 6.07 15.41
C HIS A 31 -0.59 6.80 15.01
N GLN A 32 -0.74 8.07 14.63
CA GLN A 32 0.40 8.92 14.42
C GLN A 32 1.23 9.03 15.72
N PRO A 33 2.58 9.02 15.65
CA PRO A 33 3.42 8.89 16.83
C PRO A 33 3.37 10.12 17.75
N HIS A 34 3.15 11.31 17.17
CA HIS A 34 3.18 12.59 17.86
C HIS A 34 1.89 13.37 17.60
N PRO A 35 0.83 13.13 18.38
CA PRO A 35 -0.41 13.88 18.29
C PRO A 35 -0.14 15.37 18.48
N PRO A 36 -0.71 16.26 17.65
CA PRO A 36 -0.58 17.69 17.86
C PRO A 36 -1.32 18.14 19.13
N LEU A 37 -0.93 19.30 19.68
CA LEU A 37 -1.69 19.96 20.76
C LEU A 37 -3.02 20.54 20.25
N HIS A 38 -3.06 20.94 18.98
CA HIS A 38 -4.24 21.48 18.30
C HIS A 38 -4.35 20.90 16.90
N PRO A 39 -5.56 20.59 16.41
CA PRO A 39 -5.74 20.12 15.06
C PRO A 39 -5.26 21.18 14.06
N MET A 40 -4.74 20.75 12.91
CA MET A 40 -4.37 21.68 11.85
C MET A 40 -5.60 22.46 11.35
N SER A 41 -5.37 23.67 10.83
CA SER A 41 -6.42 24.37 10.09
C SER A 41 -6.87 23.54 8.89
N LEU A 42 -8.08 23.78 8.38
CA LEU A 42 -8.55 23.06 7.18
C LEU A 42 -7.67 23.34 5.96
N SER A 43 -7.11 24.55 5.86
CA SER A 43 -6.19 24.92 4.78
C SER A 43 -4.86 24.16 4.87
N ASP A 44 -4.30 24.04 6.08
CA ASP A 44 -3.05 23.30 6.29
C ASP A 44 -3.27 21.80 6.08
N GLU A 45 -4.44 21.29 6.45
CA GLU A 45 -4.82 19.90 6.20
C GLU A 45 -4.95 19.61 4.71
N ASP A 46 -5.58 20.50 3.95
CA ASP A 46 -5.68 20.33 2.49
C ASP A 46 -4.29 20.31 1.81
N ALA A 47 -3.38 21.18 2.25
CA ALA A 47 -2.00 21.21 1.79
C ALA A 47 -1.23 19.94 2.20
N ALA A 48 -1.42 19.44 3.42
CA ALA A 48 -0.82 18.19 3.89
C ALA A 48 -1.35 16.97 3.12
N ILE A 49 -2.64 16.96 2.74
CA ILE A 49 -3.21 15.92 1.88
C ILE A 49 -2.54 15.95 0.50
N ASP A 50 -2.35 17.11 -0.10
CA ASP A 50 -1.68 17.26 -1.41
C ASP A 50 -0.23 16.77 -1.35
N LEU A 51 0.49 17.16 -0.31
CA LEU A 51 1.85 16.68 -0.04
C LEU A 51 1.88 15.15 0.15
N CYS A 52 0.96 14.60 0.94
CA CYS A 52 0.84 13.17 1.16
C CYS A 52 0.56 12.42 -0.15
N PHE A 53 -0.26 12.99 -1.05
CA PHE A 53 -0.49 12.45 -2.38
C PHE A 53 0.79 12.42 -3.24
N VAL A 54 1.57 13.51 -3.25
CA VAL A 54 2.87 13.55 -3.96
C VAL A 54 3.83 12.48 -3.42
N LEU A 55 3.93 12.37 -2.09
CA LEU A 55 4.74 11.33 -1.46
C LEU A 55 4.27 9.92 -1.83
N PHE A 56 2.96 9.69 -1.92
CA PHE A 56 2.40 8.43 -2.40
C PHE A 56 2.79 8.15 -3.85
N CYS A 57 2.74 9.16 -4.74
CA CYS A 57 3.23 9.03 -6.10
C CYS A 57 4.72 8.65 -6.15
N VAL A 58 5.57 9.24 -5.31
CA VAL A 58 7.00 8.86 -5.23
C VAL A 58 7.18 7.40 -4.81
N LEU A 59 6.40 6.93 -3.83
CA LEU A 59 6.39 5.53 -3.41
C LEU A 59 6.01 4.60 -4.57
N THR A 60 4.95 4.93 -5.30
CA THR A 60 4.42 4.12 -6.41
C THR A 60 5.33 4.13 -7.64
N LEU A 61 5.88 5.29 -8.01
CA LEU A 61 6.60 5.50 -9.27
C LEU A 61 8.10 5.24 -9.18
N HIS A 62 8.71 5.41 -8.00
CA HIS A 62 10.17 5.31 -7.85
C HIS A 62 10.59 4.30 -6.79
N LEU A 63 10.14 4.46 -5.54
CA LEU A 63 10.67 3.64 -4.44
C LEU A 63 10.26 2.17 -4.57
N GLY A 64 8.96 1.88 -4.63
CA GLY A 64 8.43 0.52 -4.75
C GLY A 64 9.05 -0.29 -5.90
N PRO A 65 9.01 0.18 -7.16
CA PRO A 65 9.61 -0.52 -8.29
C PRO A 65 11.14 -0.71 -8.16
N SER A 66 11.86 0.25 -7.56
CA SER A 66 13.31 0.10 -7.36
C SER A 66 13.62 -0.97 -6.31
N LEU A 67 12.87 -0.97 -5.21
CA LEU A 67 12.96 -1.99 -4.17
C LEU A 67 12.63 -3.38 -4.73
N TRP A 68 11.59 -3.49 -5.56
CA TRP A 68 11.28 -4.73 -6.27
C TRP A 68 12.50 -5.26 -7.03
N ASN A 69 13.11 -4.41 -7.87
CA ASN A 69 14.26 -4.80 -8.69
C ASN A 69 15.44 -5.26 -7.82
N PHE A 70 15.73 -4.54 -6.73
CA PHE A 70 16.77 -4.93 -5.79
C PHE A 70 16.50 -6.31 -5.17
N MET A 71 15.29 -6.53 -4.68
CA MET A 71 14.89 -7.79 -4.06
C MET A 71 14.95 -8.95 -5.06
N THR A 72 14.56 -8.73 -6.32
CA THR A 72 14.71 -9.71 -7.40
C THR A 72 16.19 -10.04 -7.66
N ARG A 73 17.07 -9.03 -7.76
CA ARG A 73 18.52 -9.24 -7.97
C ARG A 73 19.18 -10.01 -6.83
N LYS A 74 18.73 -9.80 -5.59
CA LYS A 74 19.23 -10.50 -4.40
C LYS A 74 18.55 -11.86 -4.16
N ILE A 75 17.62 -12.27 -5.02
CA ILE A 75 16.83 -13.52 -4.89
C ILE A 75 16.07 -13.57 -3.55
N LEU A 76 15.55 -12.41 -3.13
CA LEU A 76 14.81 -12.24 -1.88
C LEU A 76 13.28 -12.23 -2.07
N ASN A 77 12.82 -12.15 -3.31
CA ASN A 77 11.41 -12.24 -3.67
C ASN A 77 11.11 -13.57 -4.36
N ASP A 78 10.02 -14.22 -3.95
CA ASP A 78 9.35 -15.23 -4.77
C ASP A 78 8.76 -14.50 -6.00
N PRO A 79 8.98 -14.96 -7.23
CA PRO A 79 8.47 -14.32 -8.46
C PRO A 79 6.93 -14.19 -8.53
N MET A 80 6.17 -14.68 -7.54
CA MET A 80 4.72 -14.78 -7.61
C MET A 80 4.01 -14.42 -6.29
N PRO A 81 2.99 -13.51 -6.29
CA PRO A 81 2.54 -12.57 -7.33
C PRO A 81 3.26 -11.20 -7.29
N ILE A 82 3.17 -10.41 -8.37
CA ILE A 82 3.72 -9.04 -8.48
C ILE A 82 3.03 -8.08 -7.51
N VAL A 83 3.55 -8.04 -6.29
CA VAL A 83 3.17 -7.12 -5.23
C VAL A 83 4.32 -6.15 -5.05
N VAL A 84 4.18 -4.92 -5.55
CA VAL A 84 5.23 -3.88 -5.43
C VAL A 84 5.06 -3.13 -4.11
N ASP A 85 5.00 -3.88 -3.01
CA ASP A 85 4.75 -3.35 -1.67
C ASP A 85 6.04 -2.84 -1.03
N ALA A 86 6.25 -1.53 -1.12
CA ALA A 86 7.40 -0.87 -0.52
C ALA A 86 7.55 -1.15 0.99
N TYR A 87 6.46 -1.40 1.74
CA TYR A 87 6.58 -1.70 3.17
C TYR A 87 7.16 -3.06 3.45
N GLU A 88 6.66 -4.11 2.79
CA GLU A 88 7.21 -5.46 3.00
C GLU A 88 8.64 -5.55 2.46
N PHE A 89 8.99 -4.81 1.40
CA PHE A 89 10.38 -4.71 0.96
C PHE A 89 11.28 -3.99 1.98
N LEU A 90 10.90 -2.79 2.45
CA LEU A 90 11.68 -2.07 3.45
C LEU A 90 11.84 -2.89 4.74
N LYS A 91 10.77 -3.53 5.20
CA LYS A 91 10.79 -4.42 6.37
C LYS A 91 11.77 -5.58 6.19
N THR A 92 11.73 -6.24 5.03
CA THR A 92 12.63 -7.35 4.73
C THR A 92 14.09 -6.89 4.65
N ILE A 93 14.34 -5.75 4.02
CA ILE A 93 15.67 -5.14 3.93
C ILE A 93 16.19 -4.75 5.32
N ILE A 94 15.37 -4.15 6.18
CA ILE A 94 15.70 -3.83 7.57
C ILE A 94 16.10 -5.09 8.35
N ASP A 95 15.29 -6.14 8.28
CA ASP A 95 15.56 -7.40 8.98
C ASP A 95 16.87 -8.05 8.50
N LEU A 96 17.12 -8.03 7.19
CA LEU A 96 18.37 -8.55 6.62
C LEU A 96 19.56 -7.68 6.98
N ARG A 97 19.42 -6.35 6.94
CA ARG A 97 20.49 -5.41 7.27
C ARG A 97 20.96 -5.57 8.71
N ARG A 98 20.04 -5.80 9.64
CA ARG A 98 20.35 -6.06 11.07
C ARG A 98 21.22 -7.31 11.29
N THR A 99 21.18 -8.27 10.36
CA THR A 99 21.91 -9.54 10.49
C THR A 99 23.04 -9.70 9.47
N ASN A 100 23.07 -8.86 8.44
CA ASN A 100 24.06 -8.89 7.37
C ASN A 100 24.59 -7.48 7.09
N ALA A 101 25.79 -7.24 7.62
CA ALA A 101 26.51 -6.01 7.40
C ALA A 101 26.94 -5.83 5.92
N SER A 102 26.85 -6.83 5.05
CA SER A 102 27.26 -6.74 3.63
C SER A 102 26.09 -6.84 2.65
N LEU A 103 24.89 -6.46 3.10
CA LEU A 103 23.69 -6.48 2.25
C LEU A 103 23.83 -5.55 1.03
N PHE A 104 24.33 -4.33 1.29
CA PHE A 104 24.59 -3.29 0.29
C PHE A 104 26.05 -3.31 -0.17
N THR A 105 26.31 -2.67 -1.31
CA THR A 105 27.64 -2.49 -1.90
C THR A 105 28.54 -1.63 -1.00
N THR A 106 27.96 -0.60 -0.39
CA THR A 106 28.61 0.29 0.57
C THR A 106 27.89 0.27 1.91
N ASN A 107 28.64 0.44 3.00
CA ASN A 107 28.10 0.48 4.35
C ASN A 107 28.27 1.86 4.96
N SER A 108 27.17 2.46 5.40
CA SER A 108 27.19 3.67 6.22
C SER A 108 26.60 3.39 7.61
N PRO A 109 27.14 3.99 8.69
CA PRO A 109 26.52 3.96 10.01
C PRO A 109 25.08 4.50 10.02
N THR A 110 24.74 5.37 9.07
CA THR A 110 23.40 5.98 8.95
C THR A 110 22.39 5.13 8.17
N ASP A 111 22.80 3.98 7.59
CA ASP A 111 21.92 3.15 6.75
C ASP A 111 20.64 2.75 7.47
N MET A 112 20.76 2.30 8.72
CA MET A 112 19.61 1.87 9.52
C MET A 112 18.66 3.02 9.84
N ILE A 113 19.19 4.22 10.12
CA ILE A 113 18.38 5.41 10.37
C ILE A 113 17.57 5.77 9.13
N ASN A 114 18.19 5.74 7.95
CA ASN A 114 17.53 6.01 6.68
C ASN A 114 16.47 4.96 6.34
N LEU A 115 16.77 3.67 6.54
CA LEU A 115 15.80 2.58 6.30
C LEU A 115 14.57 2.70 7.23
N GLU A 116 14.78 2.95 8.52
CA GLU A 116 13.70 3.09 9.49
C GLU A 116 12.88 4.37 9.24
N THR A 117 13.53 5.47 8.87
CA THR A 117 12.86 6.73 8.48
C THR A 117 12.05 6.53 7.19
N ALA A 118 12.59 5.82 6.21
CA ALA A 118 11.89 5.49 4.98
C ALA A 118 10.62 4.67 5.24
N GLN A 119 10.71 3.67 6.14
CA GLN A 119 9.58 2.84 6.53
C GLN A 119 8.52 3.65 7.30
N LYS A 120 8.93 4.53 8.22
CA LYS A 120 8.02 5.45 8.92
C LYS A 120 7.30 6.37 7.93
N GLY A 121 8.01 6.96 6.98
CA GLY A 121 7.42 7.81 5.95
C GLY A 121 6.40 7.07 5.09
N ARG A 122 6.71 5.85 4.63
CA ARG A 122 5.71 5.00 3.93
C ARG A 122 4.47 4.80 4.79
N LEU A 123 4.64 4.42 6.06
CA LEU A 123 3.53 4.17 6.97
C LEU A 123 2.66 5.41 7.15
N ALA A 124 3.26 6.57 7.41
CA ALA A 124 2.57 7.85 7.58
C ALA A 124 1.73 8.20 6.35
N VAL A 125 2.29 8.03 5.15
CA VAL A 125 1.58 8.26 3.88
C VAL A 125 0.44 7.26 3.70
N ALA A 126 0.69 5.96 3.90
CA ALA A 126 -0.34 4.93 3.70
C ALA A 126 -1.53 5.04 4.68
N HIS A 127 -1.31 5.57 5.88
CA HIS A 127 -2.30 5.69 6.95
C HIS A 127 -2.83 7.12 7.15
N GLY A 128 -2.46 8.09 6.31
CA GLY A 128 -3.02 9.45 6.36
C GLY A 128 -2.67 10.19 7.65
N TYR A 129 -1.42 10.08 8.13
CA TYR A 129 -0.94 10.83 9.30
C TYR A 129 -0.52 12.24 8.87
N PHE A 130 -1.49 13.10 8.56
CA PHE A 130 -1.20 14.38 7.91
C PHE A 130 -0.39 15.33 8.78
N ASP A 131 -0.58 15.32 10.11
CA ASP A 131 0.26 16.13 11.00
C ASP A 131 1.73 15.65 10.94
N GLU A 132 1.95 14.34 10.97
CA GLU A 132 3.29 13.74 10.86
C GLU A 132 3.93 14.01 9.47
N VAL A 133 3.16 13.89 8.39
CA VAL A 133 3.62 14.17 7.02
C VAL A 133 3.99 15.64 6.88
N SER A 134 3.14 16.57 7.36
CA SER A 134 3.39 18.01 7.25
C SER A 134 4.73 18.43 7.88
N ARG A 135 5.13 17.77 8.98
CA ARG A 135 6.37 18.05 9.71
C ARG A 135 7.59 17.36 9.13
N ASN A 136 7.44 16.14 8.61
CA ASN A 136 8.57 15.25 8.34
C ASN A 136 8.76 14.86 6.87
N TRP A 137 7.93 15.37 5.95
CA TRP A 137 7.99 14.99 4.53
C TRP A 137 9.37 15.08 3.90
N SER A 138 10.15 16.12 4.24
CA SER A 138 11.49 16.33 3.68
C SER A 138 12.44 15.22 4.13
N ALA A 139 12.43 14.90 5.43
CA ALA A 139 13.21 13.78 5.97
C ALA A 139 12.81 12.44 5.34
N TYR A 140 11.51 12.24 5.05
CA TYR A 140 11.03 11.05 4.36
C TYR A 140 11.58 10.95 2.94
N LEU A 141 11.47 12.02 2.12
CA LEU A 141 12.01 12.03 0.76
C LEU A 141 13.52 11.80 0.75
N LEU A 142 14.28 12.49 1.60
CA LEU A 142 15.73 12.31 1.69
C LEU A 142 16.09 10.89 2.11
N SER A 143 15.37 10.30 3.07
CA SER A 143 15.58 8.90 3.44
C SER A 143 15.28 7.94 2.27
N TRP A 144 14.29 8.24 1.42
CA TRP A 144 14.02 7.46 0.22
C TRP A 144 15.10 7.63 -0.84
N VAL A 145 15.67 8.83 -1.01
CA VAL A 145 16.85 9.06 -1.86
C VAL A 145 18.02 8.20 -1.39
N GLU A 146 18.32 8.20 -0.09
CA GLU A 146 19.41 7.42 0.47
C GLU A 146 19.18 5.91 0.31
N VAL A 147 17.96 5.42 0.57
CA VAL A 147 17.62 4.02 0.32
C VAL A 147 17.80 3.65 -1.15
N LEU A 148 17.38 4.53 -2.08
CA LEU A 148 17.57 4.31 -3.52
C LEU A 148 19.06 4.25 -3.88
N LYS A 149 19.92 5.07 -3.27
CA LYS A 149 21.38 4.98 -3.45
C LYS A 149 21.95 3.67 -2.91
N MET A 150 21.50 3.20 -1.72
CA MET A 150 21.97 1.94 -1.12
C MET A 150 21.69 0.71 -1.99
N ILE A 151 20.62 0.74 -2.78
CA ILE A 151 20.23 -0.36 -3.68
C ILE A 151 20.73 -0.16 -5.13
N ASP A 152 21.66 0.78 -5.34
CA ASP A 152 22.25 1.16 -6.61
C ASP A 152 21.22 1.66 -7.65
N ALA A 153 20.12 2.28 -7.20
CA ALA A 153 19.06 2.86 -8.04
C ALA A 153 19.25 4.37 -8.25
N HIS A 154 20.44 4.79 -8.70
CA HIS A 154 20.85 6.21 -8.75
C HIS A 154 19.95 7.11 -9.61
N THR A 155 19.43 6.63 -10.74
CA THR A 155 18.50 7.42 -11.57
C THR A 155 17.19 7.72 -10.85
N ALA A 156 16.66 6.74 -10.12
CA ALA A 156 15.48 6.94 -9.29
C ALA A 156 15.80 7.89 -8.12
N ALA A 157 16.97 7.73 -7.48
CA ALA A 157 17.43 8.62 -6.42
C ALA A 157 17.50 10.09 -6.89
N ALA A 158 18.08 10.34 -8.06
CA ALA A 158 18.15 11.67 -8.66
C ALA A 158 16.75 12.25 -8.98
N SER A 159 15.83 11.40 -9.46
CA SER A 159 14.45 11.82 -9.73
C SER A 159 13.71 12.24 -8.45
N VAL A 160 13.86 11.46 -7.37
CA VAL A 160 13.26 11.77 -6.07
C VAL A 160 13.91 13.00 -5.44
N GLN A 161 15.23 13.18 -5.60
CA GLN A 161 15.93 14.38 -5.16
C GLN A 161 15.39 15.63 -5.89
N ALA A 162 15.19 15.57 -7.20
CA ALA A 162 14.61 16.69 -7.94
C ALA A 162 13.20 17.07 -7.45
N ILE A 163 12.35 16.08 -7.15
CA ILE A 163 11.02 16.30 -6.54
C ILE A 163 11.15 17.00 -5.18
N HIS A 164 12.09 16.55 -4.34
CA HIS A 164 12.38 17.20 -3.06
C HIS A 164 12.82 18.66 -3.24
N ASP A 165 13.73 18.91 -4.18
CA ASP A 165 14.29 20.24 -4.43
C ASP A 165 13.24 21.20 -4.99
N GLU A 166 12.31 20.71 -5.83
CA GLU A 166 11.15 21.49 -6.28
C GLU A 166 10.21 21.84 -5.12
N LEU A 167 9.89 20.88 -4.24
CA LEU A 167 9.01 21.10 -3.09
C LEU A 167 9.61 22.12 -2.09
N ILE A 168 10.91 21.99 -1.79
CA ILE A 168 11.55 22.86 -0.79
C ILE A 168 11.79 24.28 -1.32
N SER A 169 11.85 24.47 -2.64
CA SER A 169 11.96 25.80 -3.25
C SER A 169 10.76 26.71 -2.93
N GLY A 170 9.60 26.13 -2.59
CA GLY A 170 8.37 26.87 -2.29
C GLY A 170 7.71 27.53 -3.50
N ASN A 171 8.28 27.39 -4.71
CA ASN A 171 7.79 28.06 -5.92
C ASN A 171 6.57 27.37 -6.55
N LYS A 172 6.25 26.15 -6.10
CA LYS A 172 5.17 25.31 -6.64
C LYS A 172 4.35 24.76 -5.48
N LYS A 173 3.04 24.64 -5.67
CA LYS A 173 2.23 23.82 -4.75
C LYS A 173 2.59 22.35 -4.97
N PRO A 174 2.37 21.46 -3.98
CA PRO A 174 2.73 20.05 -4.14
C PRO A 174 2.16 19.41 -5.40
N LEU A 175 0.91 19.69 -5.76
CA LEU A 175 0.28 19.14 -6.97
C LEU A 175 0.84 19.71 -8.29
N ASP A 176 1.58 20.82 -8.26
CA ASP A 176 2.22 21.41 -9.43
C ASP A 176 3.62 20.83 -9.68
N VAL A 177 4.13 20.01 -8.76
CA VAL A 177 5.41 19.31 -8.91
C VAL A 177 5.26 18.24 -9.98
N VAL A 178 6.17 18.26 -10.95
CA VAL A 178 6.03 17.43 -12.14
C VAL A 178 6.83 16.15 -11.99
N ILE A 179 6.12 15.02 -12.05
CA ILE A 179 6.74 13.69 -12.02
C ILE A 179 6.84 13.18 -13.46
N PHE A 180 7.94 13.53 -14.14
CA PHE A 180 8.13 13.27 -15.57
C PHE A 180 8.48 11.82 -15.93
N SER A 181 8.85 11.00 -14.94
CA SER A 181 9.36 9.64 -15.20
C SER A 181 8.93 8.66 -14.11
N PHE A 182 9.12 7.37 -14.38
CA PHE A 182 8.93 6.31 -13.39
C PHE A 182 9.99 5.23 -13.56
N THR A 183 10.36 4.59 -12.46
CA THR A 183 11.25 3.43 -12.49
C THR A 183 10.48 2.22 -13.00
N ARG A 184 11.00 1.55 -14.03
CA ARG A 184 10.41 0.33 -14.57
C ARG A 184 10.85 -0.88 -13.75
N PRO A 185 9.93 -1.70 -13.23
CA PRO A 185 10.28 -3.02 -12.72
C PRO A 185 10.92 -3.93 -13.77
N ASP A 186 11.86 -4.79 -13.35
CA ASP A 186 12.63 -5.67 -14.23
C ASP A 186 11.75 -6.69 -14.97
N PHE A 187 10.61 -7.09 -14.40
CA PHE A 187 9.64 -7.96 -15.08
C PHE A 187 9.06 -7.30 -16.35
N MET A 188 9.04 -5.97 -16.45
CA MET A 188 8.60 -5.27 -17.66
C MET A 188 9.59 -5.38 -18.82
N ASN A 189 10.85 -5.74 -18.54
CA ASN A 189 11.93 -5.84 -19.53
C ASN A 189 12.09 -7.27 -20.09
N ARG A 190 11.33 -8.25 -19.57
CA ARG A 190 11.32 -9.60 -20.12
C ARG A 190 10.56 -9.60 -21.45
N GLY A 191 11.15 -10.20 -22.48
CA GLY A 191 10.49 -10.35 -23.78
C GLY A 191 9.16 -11.10 -23.63
N VAL A 192 8.22 -10.86 -24.54
CA VAL A 192 6.87 -11.46 -24.51
C VAL A 192 6.91 -13.00 -24.39
N SER A 193 7.94 -13.64 -24.94
CA SER A 193 8.17 -15.09 -24.86
C SER A 193 8.61 -15.62 -23.49
N LEU A 194 9.02 -14.74 -22.57
CA LEU A 194 9.46 -15.07 -21.21
C LEU A 194 8.49 -14.58 -20.13
N GLN A 195 7.40 -13.90 -20.53
CA GLN A 195 6.34 -13.53 -19.60
C GLN A 195 5.55 -14.77 -19.20
N THR A 196 5.54 -15.09 -17.91
CA THR A 196 4.61 -16.09 -17.38
C THR A 196 3.19 -15.50 -17.41
N GLU A 197 2.16 -16.35 -17.43
CA GLU A 197 0.73 -15.94 -17.45
C GLU A 197 0.31 -14.98 -16.31
N THR A 198 1.22 -14.78 -15.36
CA THR A 198 1.06 -14.08 -14.10
C THR A 198 1.82 -12.76 -14.05
N GLU A 199 2.65 -12.47 -15.06
CA GLU A 199 3.38 -11.21 -15.19
C GLU A 199 2.53 -10.15 -15.91
N LEU A 200 2.54 -8.91 -15.42
CA LEU A 200 1.81 -7.80 -16.05
C LEU A 200 2.57 -7.30 -17.28
N SER A 201 1.86 -7.13 -18.40
CA SER A 201 2.41 -6.41 -19.56
C SER A 201 2.72 -4.96 -19.21
N ARG A 202 3.54 -4.29 -20.03
CA ARG A 202 3.87 -2.87 -19.84
C ARG A 202 2.63 -1.99 -19.76
N ALA A 203 1.66 -2.20 -20.65
CA ALA A 203 0.41 -1.45 -20.67
C ALA A 203 -0.43 -1.70 -19.41
N GLN A 204 -0.48 -2.96 -18.96
CA GLN A 204 -1.20 -3.34 -17.74
C GLN A 204 -0.57 -2.72 -16.50
N TYR A 205 0.77 -2.74 -16.36
CA TYR A 205 1.45 -2.11 -15.25
C TYR A 205 1.18 -0.60 -15.18
N VAL A 206 1.34 0.11 -16.31
CA VAL A 206 1.07 1.56 -16.39
C VAL A 206 -0.38 1.88 -16.06
N LYS A 207 -1.32 1.06 -16.53
CA LYS A 207 -2.74 1.19 -16.18
C LYS A 207 -2.98 0.99 -14.68
N ALA A 208 -2.37 -0.04 -14.07
CA ALA A 208 -2.53 -0.35 -12.66
C ALA A 208 -2.02 0.77 -11.74
N ILE A 209 -0.85 1.35 -12.02
CA ILE A 209 -0.29 2.45 -11.21
C ILE A 209 -1.13 3.73 -11.34
N ARG A 210 -1.71 4.01 -12.52
CA ARG A 210 -2.63 5.15 -12.71
C ARG A 210 -3.90 4.96 -11.89
N ILE A 211 -4.49 3.78 -11.93
CA ILE A 211 -5.63 3.39 -11.09
C ILE A 211 -5.27 3.59 -9.62
N GLN A 212 -4.13 3.05 -9.18
CA GLN A 212 -3.69 3.11 -7.78
C GLN A 212 -3.60 4.55 -7.28
N MET A 213 -2.91 5.44 -7.99
CA MET A 213 -2.77 6.85 -7.62
C MET A 213 -4.13 7.55 -7.63
N ALA A 214 -4.96 7.30 -8.64
CA ALA A 214 -6.29 7.90 -8.73
C ALA A 214 -7.20 7.48 -7.56
N LEU A 215 -7.22 6.18 -7.22
CA LEU A 215 -7.97 5.67 -6.08
C LEU A 215 -7.45 6.23 -4.76
N TYR A 216 -6.12 6.30 -4.57
CA TYR A 216 -5.53 6.88 -3.37
C TYR A 216 -5.92 8.36 -3.23
N ARG A 217 -5.88 9.15 -4.31
CA ARG A 217 -6.33 10.56 -4.29
C ARG A 217 -7.80 10.67 -3.91
N SER A 218 -8.68 9.85 -4.49
CA SER A 218 -10.09 9.83 -4.13
C SER A 218 -10.31 9.41 -2.67
N MET A 219 -9.48 8.51 -2.16
CA MET A 219 -9.52 8.09 -0.76
C MET A 219 -9.20 9.24 0.18
N VAL A 220 -8.09 9.96 -0.07
CA VAL A 220 -7.63 11.00 0.85
C VAL A 220 -8.41 12.32 0.73
N LYS A 221 -8.91 12.67 -0.46
CA LYS A 221 -9.67 13.93 -0.66
C LYS A 221 -11.17 13.81 -0.40
N ASN A 222 -11.77 12.64 -0.56
CA ASN A 222 -13.23 12.48 -0.48
C ASN A 222 -13.65 11.47 0.59
N PHE A 223 -13.17 10.23 0.48
CA PHE A 223 -13.72 9.13 1.30
C PHE A 223 -13.29 9.18 2.76
N GLY A 224 -12.00 9.42 3.01
CA GLY A 224 -11.43 9.49 4.35
C GLY A 224 -12.00 10.60 5.22
N PRO A 225 -12.14 11.85 4.71
CA PRO A 225 -12.73 12.94 5.49
C PRO A 225 -14.15 12.61 5.95
N ALA A 226 -14.99 12.06 5.06
CA ALA A 226 -16.35 11.65 5.39
C ALA A 226 -16.41 10.56 6.48
N LEU A 227 -15.49 9.58 6.42
CA LEU A 227 -15.39 8.55 7.46
C LEU A 227 -14.96 9.12 8.81
N ARG A 228 -14.04 10.08 8.81
CA ARG A 228 -13.55 10.72 10.04
C ARG A 228 -14.67 11.56 10.69
N ASP A 229 -15.39 12.34 9.88
CA ASP A 229 -16.49 13.16 10.37
C ASP A 229 -17.60 12.29 10.96
N GLU A 230 -17.95 11.19 10.28
CA GLU A 230 -18.90 10.22 10.82
C GLU A 230 -18.42 9.60 12.15
N ASN A 231 -17.14 9.29 12.26
CA ASN A 231 -16.56 8.79 13.50
C ASN A 231 -16.65 9.82 14.64
N HIS A 232 -16.39 11.10 14.37
CA HIS A 232 -16.56 12.17 15.35
C HIS A 232 -18.02 12.31 15.79
N ILE A 233 -18.97 12.32 14.84
CA ILE A 233 -20.41 12.38 15.13
C ILE A 233 -20.83 11.22 16.05
N ARG A 234 -20.40 9.99 15.72
CA ARG A 234 -20.77 8.79 16.49
C ARG A 234 -20.14 8.73 17.88
N THR A 235 -18.91 9.22 18.03
CA THR A 235 -18.17 9.15 19.29
C THR A 235 -18.38 10.38 20.17
N GLY A 236 -18.95 11.46 19.63
CA GLY A 236 -19.05 12.76 20.29
C GLY A 236 -17.69 13.43 20.53
N LYS A 237 -16.61 12.91 19.93
CA LYS A 237 -15.26 13.47 20.08
C LYS A 237 -15.08 14.64 19.12
N ALA A 238 -14.56 15.74 19.64
CA ALA A 238 -14.08 16.83 18.80
C ALA A 238 -12.84 16.40 18.01
N ARG A 239 -12.64 17.02 16.85
CA ARG A 239 -11.41 16.87 16.06
C ARG A 239 -10.22 17.33 16.90
N ALA A 240 -9.35 16.40 17.27
CA ALA A 240 -8.13 16.68 18.04
C ALA A 240 -6.88 16.75 17.16
N ASP A 241 -6.94 16.13 15.98
CA ASP A 241 -5.81 16.03 15.05
C ASP A 241 -6.27 15.95 13.59
N SER A 242 -5.30 15.70 12.71
CA SER A 242 -5.47 15.53 11.27
C SER A 242 -5.23 14.08 10.84
N GLU A 243 -5.30 13.11 11.77
CA GLU A 243 -5.16 11.69 11.43
C GLU A 243 -6.37 11.22 10.63
N MET A 244 -6.10 10.52 9.54
CA MET A 244 -7.13 9.97 8.67
C MET A 244 -6.80 8.55 8.23
N ASP A 245 -6.66 7.67 9.22
CA ASP A 245 -6.45 6.24 8.98
C ASP A 245 -7.76 5.57 8.56
N VAL A 246 -8.04 5.63 7.25
CA VAL A 246 -9.20 4.99 6.61
C VAL A 246 -9.32 3.51 6.97
N GLN A 247 -8.21 2.79 7.21
CA GLN A 247 -8.27 1.40 7.61
C GLN A 247 -8.89 1.24 9.00
N ASN A 248 -8.48 2.07 9.97
CA ASN A 248 -9.00 2.03 11.33
C ASN A 248 -10.45 2.52 11.37
N LEU A 249 -10.76 3.62 10.67
CA LEU A 249 -12.13 4.15 10.59
C LEU A 249 -13.12 3.12 10.00
N LEU A 250 -12.71 2.37 8.96
CA LEU A 250 -13.53 1.28 8.42
C LEU A 250 -13.68 0.11 9.39
N PHE A 251 -12.65 -0.21 10.18
CA PHE A 251 -12.75 -1.23 11.21
C PHE A 251 -13.70 -0.82 12.34
N ASP A 252 -13.64 0.44 12.77
CA ASP A 252 -14.55 0.98 13.80
C ASP A 252 -16.00 0.96 13.30
N LEU A 253 -16.24 1.41 12.07
CA LEU A 253 -17.56 1.35 11.45
C LEU A 253 -18.06 -0.10 11.32
N LEU A 254 -17.18 -1.03 10.92
CA LEU A 254 -17.51 -2.46 10.82
C LEU A 254 -17.85 -3.07 12.18
N GLU A 255 -17.15 -2.70 13.25
CA GLU A 255 -17.45 -3.15 14.61
C GLU A 255 -18.86 -2.73 15.03
N ILE A 256 -19.24 -1.47 14.78
CA ILE A 256 -20.58 -0.95 15.09
C ILE A 256 -21.66 -1.73 14.35
N TRP A 257 -21.49 -1.96 13.04
CA TRP A 257 -22.46 -2.69 12.24
C TRP A 257 -22.59 -4.16 12.67
N LEU A 258 -21.50 -4.81 13.07
CA LEU A 258 -21.53 -6.19 13.57
C LEU A 258 -22.19 -6.33 14.95
N GLN A 259 -22.33 -5.23 15.71
CA GLN A 259 -23.03 -5.21 16.99
C GLN A 259 -24.54 -4.96 16.85
N LYS A 260 -25.03 -4.56 15.66
CA LYS A 260 -26.47 -4.43 15.41
C LYS A 260 -27.19 -5.78 15.52
N PRO A 261 -28.49 -5.79 15.87
CA PRO A 261 -29.28 -7.02 15.90
C PRO A 261 -29.17 -7.78 14.58
N GLN A 262 -28.93 -9.08 14.62
CA GLN A 262 -28.77 -9.92 13.41
C GLN A 262 -30.04 -10.01 12.55
N GLN A 263 -31.18 -9.55 13.09
CA GLN A 263 -32.47 -9.47 12.41
C GLN A 263 -32.61 -8.21 11.55
N ASP A 264 -31.65 -7.27 11.61
CA ASP A 264 -31.58 -6.15 10.68
C ASP A 264 -31.34 -6.71 9.26
N PRO A 265 -32.32 -6.57 8.34
CA PRO A 265 -32.30 -7.22 7.04
C PRO A 265 -31.12 -6.77 6.17
N ASP A 266 -30.56 -5.58 6.44
CA ASP A 266 -29.48 -5.00 5.65
C ASP A 266 -28.10 -5.25 6.27
N MET A 267 -28.02 -5.80 7.49
CA MET A 267 -26.76 -5.96 8.23
C MET A 267 -25.71 -6.75 7.44
N ALA A 268 -26.09 -7.90 6.87
CA ALA A 268 -25.16 -8.74 6.12
C ALA A 268 -24.63 -8.05 4.86
N ALA A 269 -25.50 -7.31 4.16
CA ALA A 269 -25.13 -6.55 2.96
C ALA A 269 -24.18 -5.40 3.31
N ASN A 270 -24.48 -4.65 4.37
CA ASN A 270 -23.68 -3.50 4.81
C ASN A 270 -22.31 -3.91 5.34
N VAL A 271 -22.24 -5.02 6.09
CA VAL A 271 -20.97 -5.65 6.51
C VAL A 271 -20.12 -6.01 5.29
N LYS A 272 -20.71 -6.61 4.26
CA LYS A 272 -19.98 -6.97 3.02
C LYS A 272 -19.46 -5.74 2.27
N ILE A 273 -20.26 -4.66 2.22
CA ILE A 273 -19.85 -3.37 1.63
C ILE A 273 -18.63 -2.82 2.38
N LEU A 274 -18.66 -2.81 3.71
CA LEU A 274 -17.55 -2.33 4.56
C LEU A 274 -16.30 -3.19 4.43
N GLU A 275 -16.45 -4.52 4.38
CA GLU A 275 -15.33 -5.45 4.14
C GLU A 275 -14.68 -5.19 2.77
N THR A 276 -15.49 -4.97 1.73
CA THR A 276 -15.01 -4.65 0.37
C THR A 276 -14.27 -3.31 0.34
N ALA A 277 -14.82 -2.26 0.97
CA ALA A 277 -14.20 -0.95 1.08
C ALA A 277 -12.83 -1.02 1.77
N LYS A 278 -12.75 -1.82 2.84
CA LYS A 278 -11.55 -2.06 3.62
C LYS A 278 -10.48 -2.81 2.82
N ASP A 279 -10.87 -3.86 2.11
CA ASP A 279 -9.95 -4.62 1.27
C ASP A 279 -9.45 -3.78 0.09
N GLY A 280 -10.31 -2.92 -0.47
CA GLY A 280 -9.94 -1.94 -1.48
C GLY A 280 -8.84 -0.96 -1.02
N ARG A 281 -8.95 -0.41 0.20
CA ARG A 281 -7.87 0.43 0.78
C ARG A 281 -6.56 -0.35 0.88
N ASN A 282 -6.58 -1.59 1.37
CA ASN A 282 -5.37 -2.39 1.51
C ASN A 282 -4.76 -2.73 0.15
N MET A 283 -5.57 -3.05 -0.85
CA MET A 283 -5.13 -3.28 -2.22
C MET A 283 -4.32 -2.08 -2.77
N ILE A 284 -4.79 -0.85 -2.48
CA ILE A 284 -4.11 0.39 -2.90
C ILE A 284 -2.81 0.60 -2.12
N CYS A 285 -2.85 0.55 -0.78
CA CYS A 285 -1.68 0.86 0.04
C CYS A 285 -0.58 -0.20 -0.01
N HIS A 286 -0.91 -1.44 -0.38
CA HIS A 286 0.04 -2.56 -0.54
C HIS A 286 0.34 -2.88 -2.02
N SER A 287 -0.05 -2.00 -2.97
CA SER A 287 0.31 -2.13 -4.39
C SER A 287 0.01 -3.50 -5.01
N ASN A 288 -1.18 -4.05 -4.76
CA ASN A 288 -1.60 -5.30 -5.41
C ASN A 288 -2.12 -5.00 -6.84
N LEU A 289 -1.18 -4.84 -7.76
CA LEU A 289 -1.43 -4.35 -9.12
C LEU A 289 -2.38 -5.22 -9.96
N PRO A 290 -2.32 -6.57 -9.89
CA PRO A 290 -3.29 -7.41 -10.60
C PRO A 290 -4.73 -7.17 -10.15
N LEU A 291 -4.99 -7.07 -8.84
CA LEU A 291 -6.33 -6.80 -8.34
C LEU A 291 -6.79 -5.38 -8.69
N LEU A 292 -5.88 -4.40 -8.71
CA LEU A 292 -6.21 -3.04 -9.16
C LEU A 292 -6.73 -3.02 -10.60
N LEU A 293 -6.26 -3.92 -11.47
CA LEU A 293 -6.74 -3.99 -12.86
C LEU A 293 -8.15 -4.58 -12.97
N THR A 294 -8.52 -5.51 -12.09
CA THR A 294 -9.79 -6.24 -12.19
C THR A 294 -10.88 -5.65 -11.32
N ASP A 295 -10.54 -5.09 -10.16
CA ASP A 295 -11.49 -4.86 -9.06
C ASP A 295 -11.68 -3.38 -8.69
N TRP A 296 -10.94 -2.45 -9.31
CA TRP A 296 -10.96 -1.03 -8.94
C TRP A 296 -12.35 -0.38 -9.00
N GLU A 297 -13.20 -0.77 -9.96
CA GLU A 297 -14.59 -0.28 -10.04
C GLU A 297 -15.40 -0.73 -8.81
N GLY A 298 -15.19 -1.98 -8.38
CA GLY A 298 -15.83 -2.54 -7.18
C GLY A 298 -15.42 -1.78 -5.93
N VAL A 299 -14.16 -1.33 -5.85
CA VAL A 299 -13.68 -0.49 -4.75
C VAL A 299 -14.40 0.85 -4.71
N LEU A 300 -14.43 1.60 -5.82
CA LEU A 300 -15.14 2.89 -5.85
C LEU A 300 -16.64 2.74 -5.59
N LEU A 301 -17.25 1.68 -6.12
CA LEU A 301 -18.65 1.37 -5.83
C LEU A 301 -18.86 1.13 -4.34
N SER A 302 -17.99 0.35 -3.70
CA SER A 302 -18.08 0.09 -2.25
C SER A 302 -17.90 1.37 -1.43
N TRP A 303 -16.95 2.24 -1.78
CA TRP A 303 -16.77 3.52 -1.08
C TRP A 303 -17.96 4.46 -1.24
N LYS A 304 -18.54 4.52 -2.45
CA LYS A 304 -19.79 5.25 -2.69
C LYS A 304 -20.93 4.70 -1.83
N GLN A 305 -21.07 3.37 -1.76
CA GLN A 305 -22.09 2.73 -0.94
C GLN A 305 -21.86 2.99 0.56
N VAL A 306 -20.62 2.94 1.04
CA VAL A 306 -20.29 3.34 2.42
C VAL A 306 -20.64 4.81 2.66
N ALA A 307 -20.33 5.73 1.74
CA ALA A 307 -20.72 7.13 1.86
C ALA A 307 -22.24 7.30 1.96
N THR A 308 -23.02 6.51 1.20
CA THR A 308 -24.49 6.46 1.35
C THR A 308 -24.91 5.88 2.70
N LEU A 309 -24.24 4.83 3.20
CA LEU A 309 -24.53 4.22 4.50
C LEU A 309 -24.32 5.17 5.68
N ILE A 310 -23.35 6.08 5.57
CA ILE A 310 -23.10 7.14 6.57
C ILE A 310 -23.86 8.44 6.24
N SER A 311 -24.85 8.37 5.34
CA SER A 311 -25.70 9.50 4.93
C SER A 311 -24.95 10.72 4.36
N ASN A 312 -23.74 10.52 3.83
CA ASN A 312 -22.94 11.59 3.19
C ASN A 312 -23.13 11.58 1.66
N VAL A 313 -24.20 12.24 1.21
CA VAL A 313 -24.62 12.29 -0.20
C VAL A 313 -23.59 12.99 -1.09
N GLU A 314 -22.96 14.05 -0.58
CA GLU A 314 -21.95 14.83 -1.32
C GLU A 314 -20.73 13.97 -1.64
N THR A 315 -20.22 13.22 -0.66
CA THR A 315 -19.10 12.30 -0.86
C THR A 315 -19.46 11.18 -1.83
N ALA A 316 -20.68 10.62 -1.72
CA ALA A 316 -21.14 9.60 -2.67
C ALA A 316 -21.21 10.14 -4.11
N LYS A 317 -21.64 11.40 -4.30
CA LYS A 317 -21.65 12.08 -5.59
C LYS A 317 -20.21 12.32 -6.10
N ALA A 318 -19.32 12.85 -5.26
CA ALA A 318 -17.93 13.11 -5.61
C ALA A 318 -17.19 11.82 -6.04
N ILE A 319 -17.36 10.72 -5.31
CA ILE A 319 -16.79 9.40 -5.68
C ILE A 319 -17.35 8.90 -7.02
N ARG A 320 -18.65 9.11 -7.29
CA ARG A 320 -19.26 8.74 -8.57
C ARG A 320 -18.68 9.56 -9.72
N GLU A 321 -18.52 10.87 -9.56
CA GLU A 321 -17.91 11.74 -10.56
C GLU A 321 -16.45 11.34 -10.82
N TYR A 322 -15.70 11.03 -9.76
CA TYR A 322 -14.33 10.53 -9.84
C TYR A 322 -14.25 9.20 -10.59
N HIS A 323 -15.19 8.28 -10.34
CA HIS A 323 -15.31 7.03 -11.09
C HIS A 323 -15.54 7.26 -12.59
N MET A 324 -16.47 8.15 -12.95
CA MET A 324 -16.75 8.46 -14.37
C MET A 324 -15.52 9.06 -15.06
N LYS A 325 -14.87 10.04 -14.41
CA LYS A 325 -13.63 10.66 -14.91
C LYS A 325 -12.53 9.61 -15.10
N LEU A 326 -12.29 8.80 -14.08
CA LEU A 326 -11.26 7.77 -14.11
C LEU A 326 -11.53 6.73 -15.21
N LYS A 327 -12.79 6.34 -15.42
CA LYS A 327 -13.17 5.45 -16.52
C LYS A 327 -12.81 6.03 -17.89
N THR A 328 -13.12 7.31 -18.11
CA THR A 328 -12.78 7.99 -19.38
C THR A 328 -11.27 8.13 -19.58
N GLU A 329 -10.51 8.37 -18.52
CA GLU A 329 -9.05 8.60 -18.59
C GLU A 329 -8.24 7.29 -18.68
N ILE A 330 -8.75 6.20 -18.11
CA ILE A 330 -8.12 4.87 -18.14
C ILE A 330 -8.34 4.17 -19.49
N GLU A 331 -9.48 4.40 -20.14
CA GLU A 331 -9.84 3.78 -21.42
C GLU A 331 -9.15 4.44 -22.62
N LEU A 332 -8.50 5.59 -22.44
CA LEU A 332 -7.67 6.20 -23.49
C LEU A 332 -6.60 5.21 -23.96
N PRO A 333 -6.60 4.84 -25.25
CA PRO A 333 -5.66 3.85 -25.76
C PRO A 333 -4.23 4.38 -25.61
N ILE A 334 -3.35 3.55 -25.06
CA ILE A 334 -1.93 3.67 -25.34
C ILE A 334 -1.76 3.12 -26.77
N PRO A 335 -1.12 3.83 -27.71
CA PRO A 335 -0.89 3.29 -29.04
C PRO A 335 0.03 2.07 -28.92
N ILE A 336 -0.52 0.87 -29.06
CA ILE A 336 0.25 -0.36 -29.32
C ILE A 336 -0.57 -1.26 -30.25
N PRO A 337 -0.02 -1.65 -31.41
CA PRO A 337 -0.61 -2.67 -32.27
C PRO A 337 -0.71 -4.03 -31.53
N GLY A 338 -1.94 -4.57 -31.46
CA GLY A 338 -2.12 -6.00 -31.70
C GLY A 338 -2.09 -6.98 -30.54
N GLN A 339 -2.63 -6.72 -29.34
CA GLN A 339 -3.15 -7.83 -28.50
C GLN A 339 -4.06 -7.41 -27.34
N GLY A 340 -5.19 -8.10 -27.23
CA GLY A 340 -6.26 -7.91 -26.24
C GLY A 340 -6.00 -8.66 -24.93
N ILE A 341 -6.69 -8.22 -23.88
CA ILE A 341 -6.57 -8.71 -22.50
C ILE A 341 -7.60 -9.83 -22.27
N ARG A 342 -7.16 -11.01 -21.80
CA ARG A 342 -8.03 -12.02 -21.17
C ARG A 342 -8.15 -11.74 -19.67
N ARG A 343 -9.39 -11.81 -19.14
CA ARG A 343 -9.71 -11.69 -17.71
C ARG A 343 -9.13 -12.89 -16.94
N SER A 344 -8.42 -12.62 -15.85
CA SER A 344 -8.10 -13.62 -14.81
C SER A 344 -9.35 -13.86 -13.96
N THR A 345 -9.71 -15.13 -13.74
CA THR A 345 -10.87 -15.59 -12.96
C THR A 345 -10.53 -15.98 -11.51
N LEU A 346 -9.43 -15.46 -10.95
CA LEU A 346 -9.02 -15.85 -9.59
C LEU A 346 -9.68 -15.00 -8.51
N GLN A 347 -10.69 -15.57 -7.85
CA GLN A 347 -11.25 -15.12 -6.57
C GLN A 347 -10.23 -15.27 -5.40
N PRO A 348 -10.27 -14.40 -4.38
CA PRO A 348 -9.21 -14.24 -3.39
C PRO A 348 -9.25 -15.30 -2.27
N LYS A 349 -8.23 -16.16 -2.20
CA LYS A 349 -7.92 -16.99 -1.01
C LYS A 349 -6.45 -16.96 -0.56
N TYR A 350 -5.62 -16.07 -1.08
CA TYR A 350 -4.18 -16.11 -0.83
C TYR A 350 -3.69 -15.00 0.09
N PHE A 351 -3.76 -15.21 1.41
CA PHE A 351 -2.99 -14.42 2.40
C PHE A 351 -2.65 -15.17 3.71
N ILE A 352 -2.43 -16.50 3.67
CA ILE A 352 -2.09 -17.27 4.89
C ILE A 352 -0.66 -17.84 4.93
N ASN A 353 0.13 -17.85 3.85
CA ASN A 353 1.41 -18.59 3.86
C ASN A 353 2.72 -17.79 3.77
N LEU A 354 2.70 -16.45 3.80
CA LEU A 354 3.94 -15.65 3.70
C LEU A 354 4.76 -15.51 5.00
N VAL A 355 4.47 -16.29 6.05
CA VAL A 355 5.27 -16.29 7.31
C VAL A 355 5.87 -17.67 7.65
N ARG A 356 5.79 -18.67 6.75
CA ARG A 356 6.24 -20.05 7.08
C ARG A 356 7.42 -20.63 6.30
N LEU A 357 8.08 -19.87 5.42
CA LEU A 357 9.31 -20.31 4.76
C LEU A 357 10.50 -19.40 5.08
N LYS A 358 10.91 -19.39 6.35
CA LYS A 358 12.30 -19.09 6.75
C LYS A 358 12.91 -20.32 7.40
N LYS A 359 13.36 -21.27 6.57
CA LYS A 359 14.48 -22.18 6.85
C LYS A 359 15.14 -22.57 5.53
N VAL A 360 15.85 -21.62 4.91
CA VAL A 360 16.88 -21.96 3.92
C VAL A 360 18.19 -21.37 4.46
N PRO A 361 19.17 -22.20 4.84
CA PRO A 361 20.51 -21.72 5.16
C PRO A 361 21.15 -21.22 3.86
N LEU A 362 21.75 -20.03 3.92
CA LEU A 362 22.67 -19.55 2.89
C LEU A 362 23.85 -20.54 2.80
N LYS A 363 23.87 -21.39 1.75
CA LYS A 363 25.09 -22.12 1.39
C LYS A 363 26.10 -21.12 0.86
N THR A 364 27.12 -20.83 1.67
CA THR A 364 28.36 -20.21 1.26
C THR A 364 29.01 -21.05 0.16
N ARG A 365 29.06 -20.51 -1.06
CA ARG A 365 29.83 -21.10 -2.15
C ARG A 365 31.27 -20.61 -2.00
N VAL A 366 32.10 -21.40 -1.32
CA VAL A 366 33.55 -21.16 -1.27
C VAL A 366 34.12 -21.46 -2.66
N ALA A 367 34.83 -20.48 -3.21
CA ALA A 367 35.52 -20.56 -4.48
C ALA A 367 36.53 -21.73 -4.49
N GLY A 368 36.49 -22.54 -5.54
CA GLY A 368 37.48 -23.59 -5.78
C GLY A 368 38.85 -22.97 -6.00
N ARG A 369 39.81 -23.30 -5.14
CA ARG A 369 41.23 -23.15 -5.42
C ARG A 369 41.65 -24.32 -6.31
N GLN A 370 42.02 -24.01 -7.55
CA GLN A 370 42.91 -24.85 -8.33
C GLN A 370 44.26 -24.94 -7.60
N THR A 371 44.72 -26.16 -7.33
CA THR A 371 46.15 -26.44 -7.16
C THR A 371 46.48 -27.65 -8.01
N SER A 372 47.21 -27.38 -9.08
CA SER A 372 48.02 -28.29 -9.87
C SER A 372 49.20 -28.85 -9.06
N ARG A 373 49.49 -30.15 -9.22
CA ARG A 373 50.82 -30.81 -9.40
C ARG A 373 50.64 -32.30 -9.11
N GLN A 374 50.79 -33.20 -10.09
CA GLN A 374 52.06 -33.83 -10.52
C GLN A 374 52.85 -34.46 -9.36
N GLY A 375 53.02 -35.78 -9.47
CA GLY A 375 53.69 -36.67 -8.53
C GLY A 375 53.04 -38.04 -8.59
#